data_AF-A0A7K1JNS7-F1
#
_entry.id   AF-A0A7K1JNS7-F1
#
_cell.length_a   1.000
_cell.length_b   1.000
_cell.length_c   1.000
_cell.angle_alpha   90.00
_cell.angle_beta   90.00
_cell.angle_gamma   90.00
#
_symmetry.space_group_name_H-M   'P 1'
#
loop_
_entity.id
_entity.type
_entity.pdbx_description
1 polymer ?
#
loop_
_entity_poly.entity_id
_entity_poly.type
_entity_poly.pdbx_seq_one_letter_code
_entity_poly.pdbx_strand_id
1 'polypeptide(L)' 'MPSQHQLPAGIFRADKTLRKRAIVAAAEVDSCLNAHINGFLLWLVGDTDELPARPTPHRIDRLNSAEGQCTELGNDNASI' A
#
# COMPACT_ATOMS: atom_id res chain seq x y z
N MET A 1 32.60 14.09 9.05
CA MET A 1 32.34 12.63 9.02
C MET A 1 31.29 12.38 7.96
N PRO A 2 31.48 11.47 6.99
CA PRO A 2 30.42 11.15 6.05
C PRO A 2 29.33 10.39 6.79
N SER A 3 28.07 10.79 6.61
CA SER A 3 26.91 10.12 7.18
C SER A 3 26.80 8.72 6.57
N GLN A 4 27.24 7.71 7.32
CA GLN A 4 27.10 6.31 6.93
C GLN A 4 25.66 5.89 7.26
N HIS A 5 24.87 5.59 6.22
CA HIS A 5 23.58 4.94 6.40
C HIS A 5 23.81 3.61 7.13
N GLN A 6 23.39 3.51 8.39
CA GLN A 6 23.58 2.32 9.22
C GLN A 6 22.80 1.11 8.71
N LEU A 7 21.80 1.34 7.85
CA LEU A 7 20.97 0.31 7.26
C LEU A 7 20.93 0.53 5.74
N PRO A 8 21.19 -0.51 4.93
CA PRO A 8 20.91 -0.42 3.49
C PRO A 8 19.41 -0.22 3.30
N ALA A 9 19.03 0.70 2.42
CA ALA A 9 17.64 0.87 2.02
C ALA A 9 17.15 -0.41 1.34
N GLY A 10 16.47 -1.27 2.09
CA GLY A 10 15.85 -2.48 1.59
C GLY A 10 14.48 -2.14 0.99
N ILE A 11 14.39 -1.99 -0.32
CA ILE A 11 13.09 -1.85 -0.98
C ILE A 11 12.44 -3.23 -1.00
N PHE A 12 11.39 -3.41 -0.20
CA PHE A 12 10.57 -4.61 -0.29
C PHE A 12 9.92 -4.68 -1.68
N ARG A 13 10.20 -5.75 -2.43
CA ARG A 13 9.57 -6.03 -3.71
C ARG A 13 8.73 -7.29 -3.57
N ALA A 14 7.43 -7.10 -3.40
CA ALA A 14 6.48 -8.20 -3.52
C ALA A 14 6.60 -8.87 -4.89
N ASP A 15 6.28 -10.17 -4.96
CA ASP A 15 6.15 -10.88 -6.23
C ASP A 15 5.24 -10.09 -7.21
N LYS A 16 5.62 -10.03 -8.49
CA LYS A 16 4.92 -9.21 -9.48
C LYS A 16 3.47 -9.63 -9.66
N THR A 17 3.18 -10.92 -9.59
CA THR A 17 1.82 -11.46 -9.76
C THR A 17 0.97 -11.17 -8.52
N LEU A 18 1.56 -11.28 -7.33
CA LEU A 18 0.92 -10.92 -6.08
C LEU A 18 0.61 -9.43 -6.04
N ARG A 19 1.56 -8.57 -6.39
CA ARG A 19 1.38 -7.11 -6.43
C ARG A 19 0.22 -6.71 -7.32
N LYS A 20 0.11 -7.29 -8.52
CA LYS A 20 -1.02 -7.00 -9.44
C LYS A 20 -2.37 -7.38 -8.83
N ARG A 21 -2.47 -8.58 -8.24
CA ARG A 21 -3.70 -9.02 -7.57
C ARG A 21 -4.07 -8.16 -6.38
N ALA A 22 -3.08 -7.75 -5.58
CA ALA A 22 -3.29 -6.90 -4.42
C ALA A 22 -3.74 -5.47 -4.80
N ILE A 23 -3.25 -4.92 -5.92
CA ILE A 23 -3.74 -3.63 -6.46
C ILE A 23 -5.23 -3.73 -6.82
N VAL A 24 -5.61 -4.78 -7.56
CA VAL A 24 -7.02 -4.99 -7.95
C VAL A 24 -7.90 -5.13 -6.71
N ALA A 25 -7.47 -5.95 -5.75
CA ALA A 25 -8.21 -6.17 -4.53
C ALA A 25 -8.35 -4.88 -3.68
N ALA A 26 -7.32 -4.05 -3.58
CA ALA A 26 -7.42 -2.78 -2.86
C ALA A 26 -8.41 -1.80 -3.53
N ALA A 27 -8.49 -1.82 -4.87
CA ALA A 27 -9.43 -0.99 -5.62
C ALA A 27 -10.90 -1.41 -5.40
N GLU A 28 -11.18 -2.68 -5.05
CA GLU A 28 -12.54 -3.15 -4.74
C GLU A 28 -13.13 -2.51 -3.46
N VAL A 29 -12.27 -1.97 -2.59
CA VAL A 29 -12.67 -1.28 -1.35
C VAL A 29 -12.37 0.22 -1.42
N ASP A 30 -12.31 0.78 -2.65
CA ASP A 30 -12.00 2.19 -2.92
C ASP A 30 -10.70 2.67 -2.24
N SER A 31 -9.71 1.78 -2.15
CA SER A 31 -8.43 2.04 -1.49
C SER A 31 -7.24 1.75 -2.41
N CYS A 32 -6.04 2.01 -1.88
CA CYS A 32 -4.79 1.85 -2.57
C CYS A 32 -3.90 0.83 -1.87
N LEU A 33 -3.06 0.12 -2.65
CA LEU A 33 -2.10 -0.84 -2.11
C LEU A 33 -1.19 -0.20 -1.05
N ASN A 34 -0.74 1.04 -1.28
CA ASN A 34 0.14 1.74 -0.34
C ASN A 34 -0.57 2.04 0.99
N ALA A 35 -1.85 2.44 0.94
CA ALA A 35 -2.65 2.69 2.13
C ALA A 35 -2.85 1.40 2.95
N HIS A 36 -3.08 0.27 2.27
CA HIS A 36 -3.17 -1.04 2.90
C HIS A 36 -1.85 -1.48 3.55
N ILE A 37 -0.71 -1.28 2.86
CA ILE A 37 0.62 -1.59 3.42
C ILE A 37 0.88 -0.73 4.65
N ASN A 38 0.64 0.58 4.57
CA ASN A 38 0.84 1.47 5.70
C ASN A 38 -0.08 1.13 6.88
N GLY A 39 -1.36 0.85 6.63
CA GLY A 39 -2.30 0.42 7.68
C GLY A 39 -1.85 -0.88 8.35
N PHE A 40 -1.39 -1.85 7.57
CA PHE A 40 -0.84 -3.09 8.12
C PHE A 40 0.44 -2.86 8.94
N LEU A 41 1.33 -1.96 8.49
CA LEU A 41 2.55 -1.64 9.24
C LEU A 41 2.24 -0.89 10.54
N LEU A 42 1.29 0.06 10.52
CA LEU A 42 0.81 0.74 11.74
C LEU A 42 0.20 -0.25 12.73
N TRP A 43 -0.57 -1.22 12.23
CA TRP A 43 -1.09 -2.31 13.05
C TRP A 43 0.02 -3.18 13.64
N LEU A 44 1.05 -3.51 12.85
CA LEU A 44 2.16 -4.35 13.28
C LEU A 44 3.01 -3.70 14.38
N VAL A 45 3.18 -2.37 14.34
CA VAL A 45 3.91 -1.62 15.37
C VAL A 45 3.04 -1.28 16.60
N GLY A 46 1.73 -1.55 16.53
CA GLY A 46 0.79 -1.29 17.62
C GLY A 46 0.30 0.16 17.71
N ASP A 47 0.50 0.97 16.65
CA ASP A 47 0.00 2.35 16.59
C ASP A 47 -1.52 2.39 16.33
N THR A 48 -2.08 1.31 15.80
CA THR A 48 -3.52 1.13 15.60
C THR A 48 -3.92 -0.33 15.80
N ASP A 49 -5.07 -0.58 16.42
CA ASP A 49 -5.66 -1.93 16.48
C ASP A 49 -6.54 -2.23 15.26
N GLU A 50 -6.78 -1.24 14.40
CA GLU A 50 -7.62 -1.37 13.21
C GLU A 50 -6.83 -1.87 12.00
N LEU A 51 -7.29 -2.97 11.41
CA LEU A 51 -6.75 -3.49 10.15
C LEU A 51 -7.42 -2.82 8.94
N PRO A 52 -6.69 -2.64 7.83
CA PRO A 52 -7.28 -2.12 6.60
C PRO A 52 -8.40 -3.06 6.10
N ALA A 53 -9.45 -2.46 5.52
CA ALA A 53 -10.63 -3.19 5.07
C ALA A 53 -10.25 -4.29 4.08
N ARG A 54 -10.58 -5.54 4.42
CA ARG A 54 -10.30 -6.66 3.53
C ARG A 54 -11.26 -6.60 2.34
N PRO A 55 -10.76 -6.69 1.09
CA PRO A 55 -11.64 -6.84 -0.06
C PRO A 55 -12.54 -8.05 0.09
N THR A 56 -13.83 -7.86 -0.16
CA THR A 56 -14.80 -8.94 -0.16
C THR A 56 -14.34 -10.00 -1.16
N PRO A 57 -14.39 -11.30 -0.82
CA PRO A 57 -14.07 -12.36 -1.75
C PRO A 57 -15.16 -12.48 -2.82
N HIS A 58 -15.33 -11.46 -3.66
CA HIS A 58 -16.10 -11.59 -4.87
C HIS A 58 -15.23 -12.38 -5.84
N ARG A 59 -15.68 -13.60 -6.14
CA ARG A 59 -15.18 -14.41 -7.26
C ARG A 59 -15.11 -13.48 -8.47
N ILE A 60 -13.89 -13.20 -8.93
CA ILE A 60 -13.61 -12.26 -10.02
C ILE A 60 -14.32 -12.79 -11.27
N ASP A 61 -15.51 -12.26 -11.57
CA ASP A 61 -16.25 -12.60 -12.79
C ASP A 61 -16.25 -11.48 -13.84
N ARG A 62 -15.72 -10.28 -13.55
CA ARG A 62 -15.51 -9.28 -14.61
C ARG A 62 -14.25 -8.43 -14.40
N LEU A 63 -13.32 -8.55 -15.34
CA LEU A 63 -12.45 -7.45 -15.74
C LEU A 63 -13.34 -6.23 -16.01
N ASN A 64 -12.99 -5.07 -15.45
CA ASN A 64 -13.11 -3.73 -16.03
C ASN A 64 -13.38 -2.69 -14.93
N SER A 65 -12.31 -2.09 -14.39
CA SER A 65 -12.26 -0.66 -14.11
C SER A 65 -10.79 -0.28 -13.91
N ALA A 66 -10.21 0.32 -14.95
CA ALA A 66 -8.79 0.60 -15.07
C ALA A 66 -8.36 1.95 -14.47
N GLU A 67 -9.22 2.62 -13.71
CA GLU A 67 -8.95 3.97 -13.20
C GLU A 67 -9.24 4.09 -11.70
N GLY A 68 -8.52 3.30 -10.90
CA GLY A 68 -8.31 3.59 -9.48
C GLY A 68 -7.21 4.63 -9.35
N GLN A 69 -7.56 5.90 -9.55
CA GLN A 69 -6.61 7.01 -9.43
C GLN A 69 -6.28 7.21 -7.95
N CYS A 70 -5.19 6.59 -7.50
CA CYS A 70 -4.59 6.90 -6.21
C CYS A 70 -3.99 8.31 -6.32
N THR A 71 -4.64 9.31 -5.73
CA THR A 71 -3.94 10.54 -5.33
C THR A 71 -2.97 10.16 -4.22
N GLU A 72 -1.78 9.73 -4.65
CA GLU A 72 -0.60 9.70 -3.78
C GLU A 72 -0.52 11.04 -3.07
N LEU A 73 -0.58 11.01 -1.73
CA LEU A 73 -0.38 12.13 -0.83
C LEU A 73 1.03 12.70 -1.06
N GLY A 74 1.17 13.47 -2.12
CA GLY A 74 2.21 14.45 -2.31
C GLY A 74 1.83 15.66 -1.49
N ASN A 75 2.32 15.67 -0.25
CA ASN A 75 2.52 16.76 0.69
C ASN A 75 3.00 15.99 1.93
N ASP A 76 4.29 15.88 2.21
CA ASP A 76 5.06 16.97 2.81
C ASP A 76 6.53 16.95 2.34
N ASN A 77 6.92 17.95 1.55
CA ASN A 77 8.28 18.48 1.51
C ASN A 77 8.18 19.95 1.13
N ALA A 78 7.52 20.72 2.01
CA ALA A 78 7.63 22.16 2.06
C ALA A 78 8.26 22.54 3.40
N SER A 79 9.45 23.16 3.32
CA SER A 79 10.22 23.80 4.39
C SER A 79 10.97 22.87 5.35
N ILE A 80 12.27 22.68 5.11
CA ILE A 80 13.39 23.38 5.79
C ILE A 80 14.69 23.10 4.99
#